data_AF-A0A1Q4E585-F1
#
_entry.id   AF-A0A1Q4E585-F1
#
_cell.length_a   1.000
_cell.length_b   1.000
_cell.length_c   1.000
_cell.angle_alpha   90.00
_cell.angle_beta   90.00
_cell.angle_gamma   90.00
#
_symmetry.space_group_name_H-M   'P 1'
#
loop_
_entity.id
_entity.type
_entity.pdbx_description
1 polymer ?
#
loop_
_entity_poly.entity_id
_entity_poly.type
_entity_poly.pdbx_seq_one_letter_code
_entity_poly.pdbx_strand_id
1 'polypeptide(L)'
;MVRLADHLAREQCVYPSPLIGCPVVLVLDLPEKNRGAGLALGRYYPIIIENEDERAELNAFFDAERPAMVTPDLLDHQPTAFHSDRLIVTRYTPSRPGWPWISLFYWPKDYRAAAVGQGLSMARGCYTTELFDTSEARDEHDLLIVQSLRERHTLQIQLISSEIEAGTGRA
;
A
#
# COMPACT_ATOMS: atom_id res chain seq x y z
N MET A 1 -27.13 12.84 4.03
CA MET A 1 -25.68 13.08 3.91
C MET A 1 -24.98 11.74 4.10
N VAL A 2 -23.80 11.56 3.51
CA VAL A 2 -23.05 10.29 3.53
C VAL A 2 -21.67 10.52 4.15
N ARG A 3 -21.19 9.53 4.91
CA ARG A 3 -19.82 9.47 5.42
C ARG A 3 -19.11 8.29 4.76
N LEU A 4 -17.81 8.40 4.51
CA LEU A 4 -17.06 7.29 3.91
C LEU A 4 -16.91 6.14 4.91
N ALA A 5 -16.79 6.46 6.21
CA ALA A 5 -16.74 5.48 7.30
C ALA A 5 -17.96 4.54 7.30
N ASP A 6 -19.14 5.03 6.90
CA ASP A 6 -20.37 4.22 6.83
C ASP A 6 -20.51 3.45 5.50
N HIS A 7 -19.62 3.69 4.54
CA HIS A 7 -19.70 3.18 3.16
C HIS A 7 -18.37 2.60 2.67
N LEU A 8 -17.56 3.38 1.94
CA LEU A 8 -16.35 2.88 1.27
C LEU A 8 -15.27 2.45 2.26
N ALA A 9 -15.14 3.16 3.38
CA ALA A 9 -14.15 2.88 4.42
C ALA A 9 -14.72 2.05 5.58
N ARG A 10 -15.89 1.41 5.38
CA ARG A 10 -16.57 0.62 6.42
C ARG A 10 -15.74 -0.59 6.84
N GLU A 11 -15.24 -1.34 5.87
CA GLU A 11 -14.36 -2.48 6.13
C GLU A 11 -12.93 -2.07 5.80
N GLN A 12 -12.10 -2.00 6.83
CA GLN A 12 -10.73 -1.55 6.71
C GLN A 12 -9.79 -2.34 7.62
N CYS A 13 -8.52 -2.42 7.23
CA CYS A 13 -7.47 -3.09 7.98
C CYS A 13 -6.19 -2.27 7.93
N VAL A 14 -5.64 -2.00 9.11
CA VAL A 14 -4.38 -1.29 9.27
C VAL A 14 -3.24 -2.30 9.25
N TYR A 15 -2.26 -2.07 8.38
CA TYR A 15 -1.01 -2.80 8.32
C TYR A 15 0.07 -1.95 8.97
N PRO A 16 0.52 -2.30 10.19
CA PRO A 16 1.48 -1.50 10.92
C PRO A 16 2.81 -1.46 10.19
N SER A 17 3.54 -0.38 10.43
CA SER A 17 4.87 -0.22 9.87
C SER A 17 5.79 -1.35 10.36
N PRO A 18 6.48 -2.07 9.46
CA PRO A 18 7.38 -3.17 9.83
C PRO A 18 8.67 -2.67 10.49
N LEU A 19 9.03 -1.39 10.30
CA LEU A 19 10.24 -0.79 10.85
C LEU A 19 10.02 0.73 10.98
N ILE A 20 10.62 1.35 12.00
CA ILE A 20 10.64 2.81 12.14
C ILE A 20 11.09 3.47 10.81
N GLY A 21 10.25 4.38 10.31
CA GLY A 21 10.50 5.11 9.05
C GLY A 21 9.78 4.54 7.82
N CYS A 22 9.23 3.33 7.88
CA CYS A 22 8.29 2.85 6.86
C CYS A 22 6.88 3.40 7.13
N PRO A 23 6.08 3.66 6.09
CA PRO A 23 4.70 4.10 6.27
C PRO A 23 3.84 2.97 6.85
N VAL A 24 2.70 3.35 7.40
CA VAL A 24 1.57 2.46 7.62
C VAL A 24 0.77 2.34 6.32
N VAL A 25 0.22 1.17 6.04
CA VAL A 25 -0.74 0.99 4.94
C VAL A 25 -2.11 0.69 5.52
N LEU A 26 -3.10 1.51 5.20
CA LEU A 26 -4.51 1.22 5.49
C LEU A 26 -5.13 0.65 4.22
N VAL A 27 -5.76 -0.52 4.31
CA VAL A 27 -6.46 -1.11 3.17
C VAL A 27 -7.96 -1.06 3.42
N LEU A 28 -8.71 -0.53 2.46
CA LEU A 28 -10.16 -0.58 2.43
C LEU A 28 -10.62 -1.77 1.58
N ASP A 29 -11.60 -2.53 2.06
CA ASP A 29 -12.32 -3.52 1.28
C ASP A 29 -13.60 -2.90 0.74
N LEU A 30 -13.62 -2.56 -0.54
CA LEU A 30 -14.72 -1.82 -1.12
C LEU A 30 -15.98 -2.70 -1.29
N PRO A 31 -17.18 -2.14 -1.02
CA PRO A 31 -18.45 -2.84 -1.25
C PRO A 31 -18.59 -3.31 -2.70
N GLU A 32 -19.34 -4.39 -2.94
CA GLU A 32 -19.46 -5.04 -4.27
C GLU A 32 -19.77 -4.07 -5.42
N LYS A 33 -20.69 -3.11 -5.19
CA LYS A 33 -21.07 -2.10 -6.18
C LYS A 33 -19.94 -1.16 -6.61
N ASN A 34 -18.84 -1.12 -5.84
CA ASN A 34 -17.67 -0.27 -6.04
C ASN A 34 -16.44 -1.06 -6.50
N ARG A 35 -16.56 -2.38 -6.71
CA ARG A 35 -15.47 -3.25 -7.18
C ARG A 35 -15.22 -3.10 -8.67
N GLY A 36 -14.01 -3.42 -9.11
CA GLY A 36 -13.63 -3.31 -10.52
C GLY A 36 -12.15 -3.50 -10.78
N ALA A 37 -11.80 -3.66 -12.05
CA ALA A 37 -10.43 -3.98 -12.49
C ALA A 37 -9.38 -2.90 -12.18
N GLY A 38 -9.80 -1.68 -11.84
CA GLY A 38 -8.90 -0.61 -11.41
C GLY A 38 -8.48 -0.69 -9.94
N LEU A 39 -8.97 -1.68 -9.20
CA LEU A 39 -8.64 -1.90 -7.79
C LEU A 39 -7.72 -3.10 -7.62
N ALA A 40 -6.91 -3.07 -6.57
CA ALA A 40 -6.05 -4.19 -6.23
C ALA A 40 -6.91 -5.42 -5.86
N LEU A 41 -6.61 -6.56 -6.49
CA LEU A 41 -7.45 -7.78 -6.44
C LEU A 41 -8.94 -7.51 -6.75
N GLY A 42 -9.23 -6.48 -7.55
CA GLY A 42 -10.58 -6.10 -7.96
C GLY A 42 -11.44 -5.47 -6.86
N ARG A 43 -10.96 -5.33 -5.63
CA ARG A 43 -11.79 -4.87 -4.48
C ARG A 43 -11.09 -4.01 -3.44
N TYR A 44 -9.76 -4.08 -3.35
CA TYR A 44 -9.04 -3.39 -2.29
C TYR A 44 -8.50 -2.04 -2.75
N TYR A 45 -8.58 -1.07 -1.85
CA TYR A 45 -8.02 0.26 -2.02
C TYR A 45 -6.97 0.52 -0.92
N PRO A 46 -5.66 0.48 -1.24
CA PRO A 46 -4.61 0.79 -0.28
C PRO A 46 -4.40 2.30 -0.17
N ILE A 47 -4.17 2.77 1.06
CA ILE A 47 -3.87 4.17 1.41
C ILE A 47 -2.58 4.18 2.22
N ILE A 48 -1.62 5.01 1.83
CA ILE A 48 -0.32 5.15 2.50
C ILE A 48 -0.43 6.27 3.54
N ILE A 49 0.01 5.99 4.77
CA ILE A 49 0.00 6.92 5.91
C ILE A 49 1.42 6.99 6.47
N GLU A 50 2.09 8.13 6.33
CA GLU A 50 3.48 8.32 6.76
C GLU A 50 3.60 8.79 8.21
N ASN A 51 2.58 9.45 8.76
CA ASN A 51 2.63 9.99 10.12
C ASN A 51 1.23 10.05 10.77
N GLU A 52 1.21 10.44 12.05
CA GLU A 52 -0.03 10.46 12.84
C GLU A 52 -0.97 11.61 12.47
N ASP A 53 -0.44 12.74 12.00
CA ASP A 53 -1.24 13.87 11.55
C ASP A 53 -2.05 13.48 10.30
N GLU A 54 -1.43 12.78 9.34
CA GLU A 54 -2.11 12.21 8.18
C GLU A 54 -3.19 11.19 8.57
N ARG A 55 -2.93 10.38 9.61
CA ARG A 55 -3.94 9.44 10.13
C ARG A 55 -5.15 10.18 10.69
N ALA A 56 -4.91 11.24 11.47
CA ALA A 56 -5.97 12.06 12.04
C ALA A 56 -6.76 12.78 10.93
N GLU A 57 -6.08 13.32 9.92
CA GLU A 57 -6.70 13.95 8.76
C GLU A 57 -7.56 12.97 7.97
N LEU A 58 -7.06 11.76 7.72
CA LEU A 58 -7.80 10.71 7.02
C LEU A 58 -9.04 10.27 7.78
N ASN A 59 -8.95 10.12 9.11
CA ASN A 59 -10.11 9.80 9.94
C ASN A 59 -11.16 10.91 9.87
N ALA A 60 -10.76 12.17 10.01
CA ALA A 60 -11.66 13.31 9.86
C ALA A 60 -12.28 13.36 8.46
N PHE A 61 -11.52 13.03 7.43
CA PHE A 61 -12.02 12.89 6.07
C PHE A 61 -13.04 11.76 5.95
N PHE A 62 -12.85 10.61 6.58
CA PHE A 62 -13.83 9.53 6.53
C PHE A 62 -15.15 9.88 7.24
N ASP A 63 -15.07 10.60 8.34
CA ASP A 63 -16.21 10.97 9.18
C ASP A 63 -16.97 12.21 8.68
N ALA A 64 -16.36 13.03 7.83
CA ALA A 64 -17.00 14.22 7.30
C ALA A 64 -18.27 13.89 6.49
N GLU A 65 -19.37 14.57 6.81
CA GLU A 65 -20.64 14.43 6.10
C GLU A 65 -20.61 15.13 4.75
N ARG A 66 -21.05 14.42 3.70
CA ARG A 66 -21.04 14.92 2.32
C ARG A 66 -22.37 14.72 1.63
N PRO A 67 -22.66 15.50 0.57
CA PRO A 67 -23.85 15.28 -0.26
C PRO A 67 -23.74 14.03 -1.14
N ALA A 68 -22.52 13.58 -1.49
CA ALA A 68 -22.28 12.41 -2.34
C ALA A 68 -21.00 11.66 -1.93
N MET A 69 -20.86 10.41 -2.37
CA MET A 69 -19.61 9.65 -2.21
C MET A 69 -18.50 10.26 -3.07
N VAL A 70 -17.28 10.24 -2.52
CA VAL A 70 -16.05 10.69 -3.19
C VAL A 70 -15.01 9.57 -3.12
N THR A 71 -14.02 9.60 -4.01
CA THR A 71 -12.90 8.67 -3.98
C THR A 71 -12.09 8.86 -2.68
N PRO A 72 -11.60 7.78 -2.04
CA PRO A 72 -10.78 7.89 -0.84
C PRO A 72 -9.29 8.19 -1.15
N ASP A 73 -9.03 9.13 -2.06
CA ASP A 73 -7.68 9.44 -2.60
C ASP A 73 -7.01 10.66 -1.95
N LEU A 74 -7.51 11.11 -0.78
CA LEU A 74 -7.02 12.31 -0.09
C LEU A 74 -5.48 12.34 0.05
N LEU A 75 -4.91 11.21 0.43
CA LEU A 75 -3.47 11.07 0.70
C LEU A 75 -2.65 10.63 -0.52
N ASP A 76 -3.29 10.27 -1.63
CA ASP A 76 -2.59 9.76 -2.81
C ASP A 76 -1.91 10.89 -3.59
N HIS A 77 -2.36 12.13 -3.39
CA HIS A 77 -1.80 13.31 -4.05
C HIS A 77 -0.83 14.08 -3.14
N GLN A 78 -0.73 13.69 -1.86
CA GLN A 78 0.17 14.35 -0.92
C GLN A 78 1.63 14.00 -1.22
N PRO A 79 2.56 14.97 -1.08
CA PRO A 79 3.98 14.68 -1.22
C PRO A 79 4.46 13.78 -0.07
N THR A 80 5.38 12.87 -0.38
CA THR A 80 6.06 12.08 0.65
C THR A 80 7.09 12.92 1.40
N ALA A 81 7.20 12.73 2.71
CA ALA A 81 8.33 13.21 3.50
C ALA A 81 9.53 12.23 3.42
N PHE A 82 9.27 10.97 3.06
CA PHE A 82 10.28 9.93 2.94
C PHE A 82 11.10 10.09 1.65
N HIS A 83 12.42 10.07 1.79
CA HIS A 83 13.35 10.18 0.68
C HIS A 83 14.46 9.15 0.79
N SER A 84 14.66 8.39 -0.29
CA SER A 84 15.78 7.47 -0.45
C SER A 84 16.32 7.54 -1.88
N ASP A 85 17.61 7.26 -2.02
CA ASP A 85 18.30 6.98 -3.29
C ASP A 85 18.16 5.50 -3.72
N ARG A 86 17.61 4.66 -2.85
CA ARG A 86 17.35 3.24 -3.08
C ARG A 86 15.90 2.98 -3.40
N LEU A 87 15.64 1.94 -4.18
CA LEU A 87 14.32 1.32 -4.20
C LEU A 87 14.11 0.63 -2.87
N ILE A 88 13.06 1.01 -2.15
CA ILE A 88 12.68 0.34 -0.91
C ILE A 88 11.48 -0.53 -1.20
N VAL A 89 11.61 -1.83 -0.99
CA VAL A 89 10.51 -2.78 -1.04
C VAL A 89 10.12 -3.09 0.39
N THR A 90 8.92 -2.70 0.80
CA THR A 90 8.40 -2.95 2.14
C THR A 90 7.27 -3.97 2.06
N ARG A 91 7.46 -5.12 2.70
CA ARG A 91 6.48 -6.21 2.77
C ARG A 91 5.67 -6.11 4.04
N TYR A 92 4.35 -6.18 3.89
CA TYR A 92 3.41 -6.25 5.00
C TYR A 92 2.71 -7.61 5.03
N THR A 93 2.61 -8.15 6.23
CA THR A 93 1.84 -9.35 6.55
C THR A 93 0.40 -8.96 6.90
N PRO A 94 -0.63 -9.72 6.43
CA PRO A 94 -2.01 -9.49 6.82
C PRO A 94 -2.17 -9.37 8.33
N SER A 95 -2.72 -8.24 8.79
CA SER A 95 -2.98 -8.05 10.23
C SER A 95 -4.20 -8.84 10.72
N ARG A 96 -5.02 -9.37 9.80
CA ARG A 96 -6.20 -10.20 10.07
C ARG A 96 -6.30 -11.32 9.02
N PRO A 97 -6.81 -12.51 9.37
CA PRO A 97 -7.08 -13.56 8.39
C PRO A 97 -8.03 -13.09 7.28
N GLY A 98 -7.78 -13.53 6.04
CA GLY A 98 -8.58 -13.19 4.87
C GLY A 98 -8.25 -11.83 4.22
N TRP A 99 -7.29 -11.09 4.78
CA TRP A 99 -6.79 -9.84 4.21
C TRP A 99 -5.53 -10.08 3.37
N PRO A 100 -5.25 -9.23 2.36
CA PRO A 100 -4.18 -9.45 1.39
C PRO A 100 -2.79 -9.23 1.96
N TRP A 101 -1.81 -9.92 1.37
CA TRP A 101 -0.39 -9.62 1.55
C TRP A 101 -0.02 -8.40 0.72
N ILE A 102 0.90 -7.55 1.19
CA ILE A 102 1.21 -6.28 0.52
C ILE A 102 2.70 -6.17 0.25
N SER A 103 3.04 -5.70 -0.96
CA SER A 103 4.34 -5.11 -1.28
C SER A 103 4.16 -3.64 -1.62
N LEU A 104 4.83 -2.78 -0.86
CA LEU A 104 4.91 -1.35 -1.11
C LEU A 104 6.31 -1.02 -1.65
N PHE A 105 6.38 -0.39 -2.80
CA PHE A 105 7.63 0.01 -3.44
C PHE A 105 7.76 1.52 -3.36
N TYR A 106 8.78 2.03 -2.67
CA TYR A 106 9.22 3.41 -2.84
C TYR A 106 10.20 3.49 -4.00
N TRP A 107 9.91 4.36 -4.97
CA TRP A 107 10.73 4.59 -6.15
C TRP A 107 11.58 5.86 -6.02
N PRO A 108 12.92 5.72 -6.04
CA PRO A 108 13.81 6.87 -6.09
C PRO A 108 13.56 7.68 -7.37
N LYS A 109 13.78 8.99 -7.30
CA LYS A 109 13.36 9.97 -8.31
C LYS A 109 13.68 9.55 -9.75
N ASP A 110 14.90 9.07 -9.98
CA ASP A 110 15.42 8.74 -11.31
C ASP A 110 14.76 7.50 -11.93
N TYR A 111 14.02 6.72 -11.14
CA TYR A 111 13.43 5.45 -11.54
C TYR A 111 11.90 5.47 -11.58
N ARG A 112 11.27 6.58 -11.19
CA ARG A 112 9.81 6.74 -11.21
C ARG A 112 9.24 6.62 -12.62
N ALA A 113 9.93 7.14 -13.63
CA ALA A 113 9.51 7.04 -15.03
C ALA A 113 9.50 5.57 -15.52
N ALA A 114 10.44 4.75 -15.03
CA ALA A 114 10.49 3.33 -15.34
C ALA A 114 9.34 2.54 -14.70
N ALA A 115 8.85 2.97 -13.53
CA ALA A 115 7.66 2.40 -12.90
C ALA A 115 6.38 2.74 -13.67
N VAL A 116 6.19 4.03 -14.01
CA VAL A 116 5.02 4.48 -14.80
C VAL A 116 4.97 3.82 -16.17
N GLY A 117 6.13 3.64 -16.83
CA GLY A 117 6.24 2.96 -18.13
C GLY A 117 5.79 1.49 -18.12
N GLN A 118 5.62 0.89 -16.93
CA GLN A 118 5.09 -0.47 -16.75
C GLN A 118 3.59 -0.50 -16.48
N GLY A 119 2.90 0.65 -16.57
CA GLY A 119 1.45 0.75 -16.33
C GLY A 119 1.06 0.78 -14.86
N LEU A 120 2.02 0.96 -13.95
CA LEU A 120 1.77 1.05 -12.52
C LEU A 120 1.23 2.44 -12.16
N SER A 121 0.13 2.49 -11.43
CA SER A 121 -0.37 3.74 -10.83
C SER A 121 0.47 4.09 -9.62
N MET A 122 0.91 5.35 -9.53
CA MET A 122 1.76 5.82 -8.44
C MET A 122 0.96 6.64 -7.42
N ALA A 123 0.91 6.16 -6.17
CA ALA A 123 0.49 6.96 -5.04
C ALA A 123 1.65 7.92 -4.65
N ARG A 124 1.30 9.16 -4.30
CA ARG A 124 2.21 10.24 -3.90
C ARG A 124 3.32 10.52 -4.92
N GLY A 125 3.12 10.13 -6.17
CA GLY A 125 4.10 10.20 -7.25
C GLY A 125 5.40 9.43 -7.01
N CYS A 126 5.46 8.53 -6.02
CA CYS A 126 6.69 7.83 -5.64
C CYS A 126 6.47 6.41 -5.10
N TYR A 127 5.24 6.02 -4.78
CA TYR A 127 4.91 4.69 -4.31
C TYR A 127 4.09 3.91 -5.32
N THR A 128 4.37 2.61 -5.45
CA THR A 128 3.44 1.65 -6.05
C THR A 128 3.10 0.59 -5.01
N THR A 129 1.85 0.12 -5.02
CA THR A 129 1.35 -0.85 -4.03
C THR A 129 0.72 -2.03 -4.75
N GLU A 130 1.20 -3.23 -4.43
CA GLU A 130 0.69 -4.48 -4.97
C GLU A 130 0.13 -5.35 -3.84
N LEU A 131 -1.03 -5.96 -4.07
CA LEU A 131 -1.73 -6.82 -3.10
C LEU A 131 -1.86 -8.24 -3.64
N PHE A 132 -1.71 -9.22 -2.77
CA PHE A 132 -1.67 -10.64 -3.13
C PHE A 132 -2.54 -11.47 -2.18
N ASP A 133 -3.15 -12.53 -2.71
CA ASP A 133 -3.92 -13.48 -1.90
C ASP A 133 -3.02 -14.34 -0.99
N THR A 134 -1.77 -14.58 -1.41
CA THR A 134 -0.81 -15.42 -0.66
C THR A 134 0.57 -14.79 -0.53
N SER A 135 1.32 -15.24 0.48
CA SER A 135 2.72 -14.85 0.69
C SER A 135 3.60 -15.27 -0.47
N GLU A 136 3.36 -16.45 -1.03
CA GLU A 136 4.17 -17.02 -2.12
C GLU A 136 4.03 -16.19 -3.39
N ALA A 137 2.79 -15.81 -3.75
CA ALA A 137 2.55 -14.97 -4.92
C ALA A 137 3.23 -13.59 -4.79
N ARG A 138 3.19 -12.99 -3.60
CA ARG A 138 3.94 -11.75 -3.30
C ARG A 138 5.44 -11.96 -3.48
N ASP A 139 5.98 -13.01 -2.89
CA ASP A 139 7.42 -13.26 -2.85
C ASP A 139 7.97 -13.56 -4.25
N GLU A 140 7.25 -14.34 -5.06
CA GLU A 140 7.55 -14.58 -6.47
C GLU A 140 7.52 -13.28 -7.29
N HIS A 141 6.47 -12.47 -7.12
CA HIS A 141 6.33 -11.20 -7.83
C HIS A 141 7.45 -10.23 -7.50
N ASP A 142 7.74 -10.03 -6.21
CA ASP A 142 8.83 -9.17 -5.76
C ASP A 142 10.18 -9.63 -6.31
N LEU A 143 10.43 -10.94 -6.31
CA LEU A 143 11.67 -11.50 -6.85
C LEU A 143 11.81 -11.16 -8.34
N LEU A 144 10.75 -11.32 -9.13
CA LEU A 144 10.74 -11.01 -10.56
C LEU A 144 10.99 -9.52 -10.82
N ILE A 145 10.34 -8.62 -10.08
CA ILE A 145 10.57 -7.17 -10.21
C ILE A 145 12.02 -6.84 -9.84
N VAL A 146 12.51 -7.34 -8.71
CA VAL A 146 13.87 -7.06 -8.23
C VAL A 146 14.92 -7.56 -9.21
N GLN A 147 14.73 -8.76 -9.79
CA GLN A 147 15.62 -9.30 -10.82
C GLN A 147 15.59 -8.44 -12.10
N SER A 148 14.41 -8.14 -12.62
CA SER A 148 14.24 -7.31 -13.82
C SER A 148 14.88 -5.93 -13.67
N LEU A 149 14.75 -5.30 -12.50
CA LEU A 149 15.36 -4.00 -12.22
C LEU A 149 16.88 -4.09 -12.12
N ARG A 150 17.43 -5.13 -11.48
CA ARG A 150 18.88 -5.34 -11.38
C ARG A 150 19.55 -5.57 -12.73
N GLU A 151 18.86 -6.22 -13.67
CA GLU A 151 19.36 -6.46 -15.02
C GLU A 151 19.42 -5.18 -15.87
N ARG A 152 18.49 -4.24 -15.64
CA ARG A 152 18.31 -3.03 -16.47
C ARG A 152 18.95 -1.79 -15.87
N HIS A 153 19.22 -1.80 -14.58
CA HIS A 153 19.60 -0.61 -13.83
C HIS A 153 20.64 -0.89 -12.75
N THR A 154 21.53 0.08 -12.52
CA THR A 154 22.46 0.10 -11.38
C THR A 154 21.76 0.63 -10.12
N LEU A 155 20.65 0.02 -9.73
CA LEU A 155 19.82 0.50 -8.62
C LEU A 155 20.06 -0.34 -7.36
N GLN A 156 20.30 0.34 -6.25
CA GLN A 156 20.37 -0.29 -4.93
C GLN A 156 18.95 -0.60 -4.45
N ILE A 157 18.72 -1.84 -4.03
CA ILE A 157 17.41 -2.32 -3.55
C ILE A 157 17.55 -2.70 -2.09
N GLN A 158 16.66 -2.18 -1.26
CA GLN A 158 16.54 -2.55 0.15
C GLN A 158 15.18 -3.20 0.37
N LEU A 159 15.20 -4.44 0.86
CA LEU A 159 14.00 -5.18 1.24
C LEU A 159 13.79 -5.04 2.76
N ILE A 160 12.57 -4.68 3.16
CA ILE A 160 12.12 -4.56 4.54
C ILE A 160 10.91 -5.48 4.69
N SER A 161 10.97 -6.41 5.65
CA SER A 161 9.88 -7.35 5.90
C SER A 161 9.39 -7.21 7.33
N SER A 162 8.07 -7.23 7.53
CA SER A 162 7.50 -7.49 8.85
C SER A 162 7.59 -8.99 9.13
N GLU A 163 8.66 -9.41 9.81
CA GLU A 163 8.67 -10.71 10.46
C GLU A 163 7.72 -10.64 11.66
N ILE A 164 6.45 -10.99 11.45
CA ILE A 164 5.67 -11.53 12.55
C ILE A 164 6.11 -12.98 12.61
N GLU A 165 7.05 -13.30 13.50
CA GLU A 165 7.25 -14.68 13.93
C GLU A 165 5.89 -15.18 14.44
N ALA A 166 5.16 -15.90 13.59
CA ALA A 166 4.09 -16.76 14.04
C ALA A 166 4.79 -17.80 14.93
N GLY A 167 4.80 -17.54 16.24
CA GLY A 167 5.46 -18.35 17.23
C GLY A 167 5.14 -19.82 16.96
N THR A 168 6.16 -20.57 16.57
CA THR A 168 6.14 -22.02 16.53
C THR A 168 6.01 -22.51 17.98
N GLY A 169 4.79 -22.47 18.50
CA GLY A 169 4.42 -23.13 19.74
C GLY A 169 4.53 -24.63 19.52
N ARG A 170 5.73 -25.17 19.74
CA ARG A 170 5.91 -26.59 20.04
C ARG A 170 5.12 -26.89 21.32
N ALA A 171 4.10 -27.74 21.19
CA ALA A 171 3.65 -28.62 22.26
C ALA A 171 4.26 -30.00 22.03
#